data_AF-A0A924IIQ1-F1
#
_entry.id   AF-A0A924IIQ1-F1
#
_cell.length_a   1.000
_cell.length_b   1.000
_cell.length_c   1.000
_cell.angle_alpha   90.00
_cell.angle_beta   90.00
_cell.angle_gamma   90.00
#
_symmetry.space_group_name_H-M   'P 1'
#
loop_
_entity.id
_entity.type
_entity.pdbx_description
1 polymer ?
#
loop_
_entity_poly.entity_id
_entity_poly.type
_entity_poly.pdbx_seq_one_letter_code
_entity_poly.pdbx_strand_id
1 'polypeptide(L)'
;MNSKTLFTLLILTLLSSCGSFEKEKGSLLTKTEHKDLVNVFDINKDQADLFKEKEINTETAKTAEVKATEVKTSKKSKNKKGSKIEDAKSATAAAATKSIQATHSATAGFNYPADYPQILKDYDNVSKSIWDKFKPMFFPGEQSIMAISYLGVTAGYITISSKDIVKLGDKTTFHYFARFKSKDAYRYFYWLDDTIETFVEKNQFLPVKYSLIQREKKQNVDDLELFDFKKLKTFHWYKRVKEGNNKDQKIENYISRFTQDSFSALQFVRGLPLQKGDLYDFPVVTRGEPWLLKIEVMGEETISVNGTDIKAFRLKAETHFPGVLQKSGDINFWYSADETRKLVKFQAKVKIGSIYGELVEYKPGVLIK
;
A
#
# COMPACT_ATOMS: atom_id res chain seq x y z
N MET A 1 0.27 -34.61 37.76
CA MET A 1 1.35 -33.60 37.58
C MET A 1 0.77 -32.42 36.82
N ASN A 2 0.63 -31.28 37.51
CA ASN A 2 -0.19 -30.13 37.06
C ASN A 2 0.45 -29.34 35.91
N SER A 3 -0.35 -28.96 34.91
CA SER A 3 0.04 -28.17 33.73
C SER A 3 0.47 -26.73 34.01
N LYS A 4 0.39 -26.28 35.28
CA LYS A 4 0.75 -24.92 35.70
C LYS A 4 2.25 -24.70 35.86
N THR A 5 3.06 -25.75 36.02
CA THR A 5 4.52 -25.63 36.16
C THR A 5 5.27 -25.57 34.83
N LEU A 6 4.63 -25.91 33.70
CA LEU A 6 5.27 -25.81 32.38
C LEU A 6 5.27 -24.37 31.84
N PHE A 7 4.33 -23.53 32.29
CA PHE A 7 4.20 -22.14 31.82
C PHE A 7 5.19 -21.19 32.50
N THR A 8 5.63 -21.51 33.72
CA THR A 8 6.54 -20.67 34.50
C THR A 8 8.01 -20.87 34.14
N LEU A 9 8.36 -21.98 33.47
CA LEU A 9 9.75 -22.28 33.12
C LEU A 9 10.20 -21.69 31.76
N LEU A 10 9.29 -21.13 30.96
CA LEU A 10 9.60 -20.54 29.65
C LEU A 10 9.80 -19.01 29.69
N ILE A 11 9.93 -18.41 30.88
CA ILE A 11 10.14 -16.97 31.05
C ILE A 11 11.64 -16.61 31.17
N LEU A 12 12.53 -17.59 31.27
CA LEU A 12 13.93 -17.33 31.61
C LEU A 12 14.96 -17.70 30.52
N THR A 13 14.73 -17.36 29.25
CA THR A 13 15.79 -17.28 28.21
C THR A 13 15.34 -16.44 27.00
N LEU A 14 15.19 -15.12 27.17
CA LEU A 14 14.98 -14.20 26.05
C LEU A 14 15.99 -13.04 26.03
N LEU A 15 17.21 -13.27 26.51
CA LEU A 15 18.34 -12.35 26.37
C LEU A 15 19.33 -12.88 25.34
N SER A 16 18.89 -12.90 24.07
CA SER A 16 19.75 -12.96 22.88
C SER A 16 18.96 -12.42 21.68
N SER A 17 18.47 -11.18 21.83
CA SER A 17 17.57 -10.50 20.89
C SER A 17 18.17 -10.38 19.48
N CYS A 18 19.46 -10.05 19.35
CA CYS A 18 20.10 -9.88 18.04
C CYS A 18 20.33 -11.22 17.29
N GLY A 19 20.82 -12.26 17.98
CA GLY A 19 21.07 -13.56 17.35
C GLY A 19 19.78 -14.25 16.89
N SER A 20 18.68 -14.05 17.61
CA SER A 20 17.36 -14.54 17.19
C SER A 20 16.83 -13.80 15.96
N PHE A 21 17.04 -12.48 15.84
CA PHE A 21 16.55 -11.71 14.69
C PHE A 21 17.31 -12.05 13.40
N GLU A 22 18.65 -12.11 13.43
CA GLU A 22 19.45 -12.39 12.23
C GLU A 22 19.13 -13.75 11.59
N LYS A 23 18.88 -14.77 12.43
CA LYS A 23 18.43 -16.09 11.95
C LYS A 23 17.07 -16.01 11.25
N GLU A 24 16.11 -15.31 11.86
CA GLU A 24 14.77 -15.11 11.29
C GLU A 24 14.83 -14.30 10.00
N LYS A 25 15.68 -13.27 9.95
CA LYS A 25 15.95 -12.45 8.77
C LYS A 25 16.45 -13.27 7.60
N GLY A 26 17.42 -14.18 7.82
CA GLY A 26 17.88 -15.10 6.78
C GLY A 26 16.73 -15.89 6.17
N SER A 27 15.84 -16.43 7.02
CA SER A 27 14.64 -17.16 6.61
C SER A 27 13.59 -16.29 5.91
N LEU A 28 13.40 -15.04 6.34
CA LEU A 28 12.46 -14.08 5.76
C LEU A 28 12.88 -13.64 4.35
N LEU A 29 14.17 -13.37 4.16
CA LEU A 29 14.74 -12.87 2.92
C LEU A 29 15.05 -13.97 1.90
N THR A 30 14.90 -15.26 2.28
CA THR A 30 14.97 -16.35 1.30
C THR A 30 13.95 -16.14 0.17
N LYS A 31 14.39 -16.34 -1.07
CA LYS A 31 13.49 -16.28 -2.23
C LYS A 31 12.46 -17.41 -2.11
N THR A 32 11.19 -17.05 -2.00
CA THR A 32 10.10 -18.02 -2.13
C THR A 32 9.97 -18.44 -3.58
N GLU A 33 9.44 -19.64 -3.81
CA GLU A 33 9.01 -20.03 -5.14
C GLU A 33 7.96 -19.02 -5.63
N HIS A 34 8.29 -18.27 -6.67
CA HIS A 34 7.41 -17.24 -7.20
C HIS A 34 6.29 -17.92 -7.98
N LYS A 35 5.08 -17.88 -7.43
CA LYS A 35 3.89 -18.47 -8.05
C LYS A 35 3.05 -17.34 -8.66
N ASP A 36 3.19 -17.12 -9.96
CA ASP A 36 2.33 -16.17 -10.68
C ASP A 36 0.91 -16.75 -10.80
N LEU A 37 -0.03 -16.22 -10.00
CA LEU A 37 -1.40 -16.71 -9.93
C LEU A 37 -2.15 -16.57 -11.27
N VAL A 38 -1.69 -15.70 -12.18
CA VAL A 38 -2.26 -15.59 -13.53
C VAL A 38 -2.15 -16.91 -14.30
N ASN A 39 -1.09 -17.70 -14.06
CA ASN A 39 -0.88 -19.00 -14.72
C ASN A 39 -1.53 -20.17 -13.96
N VAL A 40 -2.04 -19.91 -12.75
CA VAL A 40 -2.57 -20.92 -11.84
C VAL A 40 -4.09 -20.99 -11.96
N PHE A 41 -4.73 -19.84 -12.15
CA PHE A 41 -6.14 -19.77 -12.46
C PHE A 41 -6.37 -20.00 -13.96
N ASP A 42 -7.49 -20.63 -14.30
CA ASP A 42 -7.93 -20.84 -15.69
C ASP A 42 -8.43 -19.52 -16.32
N ILE A 43 -7.50 -18.59 -16.53
CA ILE A 43 -7.76 -17.28 -17.13
C ILE A 43 -7.73 -17.43 -18.66
N ASN A 44 -8.68 -16.78 -19.35
CA ASN A 44 -8.64 -16.71 -20.81
C ASN A 44 -7.29 -16.15 -21.28
N LYS A 45 -6.68 -16.80 -22.27
CA LYS A 45 -5.36 -16.46 -22.82
C LYS A 45 -5.18 -14.97 -23.15
N ASP A 46 -6.17 -14.35 -23.82
CA ASP A 46 -6.10 -12.94 -24.23
C ASP A 46 -6.10 -12.00 -23.01
N GLN A 47 -6.82 -12.39 -21.96
CA GLN A 47 -6.81 -11.65 -20.70
C GLN A 47 -5.51 -11.90 -19.95
N ALA A 48 -5.03 -13.14 -19.87
CA ALA A 48 -3.80 -13.49 -19.17
C ALA A 48 -2.56 -12.75 -19.74
N ASP A 49 -2.45 -12.65 -21.07
CA ASP A 49 -1.28 -12.05 -21.73
C ASP A 49 -1.14 -10.54 -21.47
N LEU A 50 -2.21 -9.86 -21.04
CA LEU A 50 -2.18 -8.46 -20.61
C LEU A 50 -1.58 -8.26 -19.21
N PHE A 51 -1.58 -9.30 -18.36
CA PHE A 51 -1.19 -9.21 -16.95
C PHE A 51 0.02 -10.07 -16.57
N LYS A 52 0.58 -10.82 -17.53
CA LYS A 52 1.84 -11.53 -17.36
C LYS A 52 3.01 -10.57 -17.30
N GLU A 53 3.92 -10.86 -16.38
CA GLU A 53 5.21 -10.17 -16.29
C GLU A 53 6.08 -10.52 -17.49
N LYS A 54 6.71 -9.49 -18.06
CA LYS A 54 7.74 -9.62 -19.09
C LYS A 54 9.02 -9.00 -18.55
N GLU A 55 10.11 -9.76 -18.58
CA GLU A 55 11.43 -9.26 -18.18
C GLU A 55 11.83 -8.08 -19.10
N ILE A 56 12.19 -6.95 -18.48
CA ILE A 56 12.81 -5.84 -19.18
C ILE A 56 14.32 -6.09 -19.17
N ASN A 57 14.92 -6.44 -20.32
CA ASN A 57 16.38 -6.47 -20.45
C ASN A 57 16.95 -5.08 -20.16
N THR A 58 17.69 -4.97 -19.06
CA THR A 58 18.22 -3.71 -18.48
C THR A 58 19.42 -3.13 -19.23
N GLU A 59 19.84 -3.73 -20.34
CA GLU A 59 20.99 -3.24 -21.13
C GLU A 59 20.66 -2.07 -22.06
N THR A 60 19.40 -1.87 -22.46
CA THR A 60 19.04 -0.83 -23.43
C THR A 60 18.72 0.54 -22.80
N ALA A 61 18.55 0.61 -21.47
CA ALA A 61 18.20 1.85 -20.77
C ALA A 61 19.41 2.79 -20.57
N LYS A 62 20.64 2.27 -20.49
CA LYS A 62 21.85 3.08 -20.28
C LYS A 62 22.26 3.90 -21.50
N THR A 63 21.81 3.54 -22.70
CA THR A 63 22.22 4.20 -23.95
C THR A 63 21.30 5.37 -24.34
N ALA A 64 20.11 5.46 -23.75
CA ALA A 64 19.12 6.50 -24.04
C ALA A 64 19.30 7.77 -23.18
N GLU A 65 19.81 7.65 -21.95
CA GLU A 65 20.05 8.81 -21.07
C GLU A 65 21.30 9.63 -21.44
N VAL A 66 22.29 9.05 -22.13
CA VAL A 66 23.53 9.76 -22.49
C VAL A 66 23.34 10.68 -23.71
N LYS A 67 22.35 10.43 -24.58
CA LYS A 67 22.13 11.24 -25.79
C LYS A 67 21.28 12.51 -25.57
N ALA A 68 20.66 12.68 -24.41
CA ALA A 68 19.80 13.84 -24.13
C ALA A 68 20.55 15.04 -23.52
N THR A 69 21.81 14.86 -23.09
CA THR A 69 22.56 15.90 -22.35
C THR A 69 23.46 16.78 -23.23
N GLU A 70 23.63 16.48 -24.52
CA GLU A 70 24.57 17.18 -25.41
C GLU A 70 23.91 18.12 -26.44
N VAL A 71 22.81 18.82 -26.15
CA VAL A 71 22.47 20.02 -26.95
C VAL A 71 21.75 21.07 -26.10
N LYS A 72 22.52 22.04 -25.58
CA LYS A 72 22.23 23.51 -25.65
C LYS A 72 23.12 24.29 -24.69
N THR A 73 24.18 24.89 -25.25
CA THR A 73 24.86 26.04 -24.64
C THR A 73 25.14 27.11 -25.70
N SER A 74 25.10 28.37 -25.28
CA SER A 74 25.28 29.65 -26.00
C SER A 74 23.98 30.31 -26.51
N LYS A 75 23.74 31.63 -26.38
CA LYS A 75 24.44 32.76 -25.73
C LYS A 75 23.45 33.95 -25.63
N LYS A 76 23.47 34.65 -24.48
CA LYS A 76 23.25 36.09 -24.19
C LYS A 76 22.38 36.97 -25.13
N SER A 77 21.49 37.79 -24.54
CA SER A 77 21.72 39.25 -24.40
C SER A 77 20.77 39.93 -23.39
N LYS A 78 21.34 40.93 -22.71
CA LYS A 78 20.83 41.92 -21.74
C LYS A 78 19.64 42.75 -22.24
N ASN A 79 18.73 43.16 -21.35
CA ASN A 79 18.63 44.58 -20.95
C ASN A 79 17.85 44.82 -19.62
N LYS A 80 18.07 46.02 -19.06
CA LYS A 80 17.92 46.48 -17.66
C LYS A 80 16.61 47.27 -17.40
N LYS A 81 16.37 47.54 -16.09
CA LYS A 81 15.40 48.44 -15.39
C LYS A 81 14.05 47.77 -15.04
N GLY A 82 13.50 47.81 -13.83
CA GLY A 82 13.83 48.48 -12.57
C GLY A 82 12.58 49.16 -11.99
N SER A 83 12.08 48.74 -10.81
CA SER A 83 11.32 49.50 -9.77
C SER A 83 10.80 48.54 -8.68
N LYS A 84 11.32 48.56 -7.44
CA LYS A 84 10.72 49.04 -6.16
C LYS A 84 9.31 48.50 -5.83
N ILE A 85 9.18 47.58 -4.85
CA ILE A 85 8.88 47.77 -3.39
C ILE A 85 7.46 48.31 -3.15
N GLU A 86 6.61 47.52 -2.48
CA GLU A 86 5.90 47.92 -1.24
C GLU A 86 5.18 46.76 -0.55
N ASP A 87 5.10 46.88 0.78
CA ASP A 87 4.71 45.92 1.80
C ASP A 87 3.19 45.85 2.08
N ALA A 88 2.82 44.78 2.82
CA ALA A 88 2.06 44.83 4.08
C ALA A 88 0.59 44.29 4.16
N LYS A 89 0.41 43.51 5.25
CA LYS A 89 -0.77 43.24 6.10
C LYS A 89 -1.84 42.29 5.56
N SER A 90 -2.07 41.11 6.16
CA SER A 90 -2.61 40.81 7.50
C SER A 90 -4.06 41.27 7.71
N ALA A 91 -4.97 40.29 7.75
CA ALA A 91 -6.21 40.35 8.52
C ALA A 91 -6.72 38.94 8.83
N THR A 92 -6.72 38.62 10.12
CA THR A 92 -7.50 37.58 10.80
C THR A 92 -9.00 37.85 10.73
N ALA A 93 -9.84 36.80 10.57
CA ALA A 93 -11.10 36.65 11.34
C ALA A 93 -11.82 35.31 11.07
N ALA A 94 -12.03 34.59 12.18
CA ALA A 94 -13.25 33.96 12.64
C ALA A 94 -14.00 32.89 11.80
N ALA A 95 -14.20 31.78 12.52
CA ALA A 95 -15.02 30.62 12.20
C ALA A 95 -16.49 30.95 11.85
N ALA A 96 -17.03 30.18 10.89
CA ALA A 96 -18.45 29.93 10.77
C ALA A 96 -18.67 28.50 10.27
N THR A 97 -19.19 27.66 11.18
CA THR A 97 -19.72 26.33 10.94
C THR A 97 -20.86 26.41 9.92
N LYS A 98 -20.68 25.81 8.73
CA LYS A 98 -21.79 25.56 7.79
C LYS A 98 -21.78 24.11 7.36
N SER A 99 -22.89 23.45 7.66
CA SER A 99 -23.32 22.16 7.16
C SER A 99 -23.16 22.07 5.64
N ILE A 100 -22.39 21.11 5.16
CA ILE A 100 -22.24 20.85 3.73
C ILE A 100 -23.44 20.01 3.28
N GLN A 101 -24.42 20.68 2.68
CA GLN A 101 -25.32 20.06 1.71
C GLN A 101 -24.47 19.67 0.49
N ALA A 102 -24.57 18.40 0.08
CA ALA A 102 -23.94 17.87 -1.11
C ALA A 102 -24.50 18.57 -2.36
N THR A 103 -23.73 19.48 -2.95
CA THR A 103 -23.96 19.99 -4.30
C THR A 103 -23.33 19.02 -5.29
N HIS A 104 -24.17 18.34 -6.06
CA HIS A 104 -23.81 17.67 -7.29
C HIS A 104 -23.15 18.66 -8.25
N SER A 105 -21.93 18.36 -8.71
CA SER A 105 -21.43 18.53 -10.10
C SER A 105 -19.91 18.68 -10.12
N ALA A 106 -19.19 17.69 -10.69
CA ALA A 106 -17.91 17.87 -11.43
C ALA A 106 -17.34 16.56 -12.05
N THR A 107 -18.18 15.72 -12.66
CA THR A 107 -17.77 14.68 -13.64
C THR A 107 -18.27 14.98 -15.05
N ALA A 108 -18.51 16.25 -15.37
CA ALA A 108 -18.79 16.67 -16.74
C ALA A 108 -17.58 16.34 -17.63
N GLY A 109 -17.65 15.26 -18.40
CA GLY A 109 -16.68 14.93 -19.46
C GLY A 109 -16.30 13.45 -19.63
N PHE A 110 -16.59 12.55 -18.68
CA PHE A 110 -16.32 11.12 -18.87
C PHE A 110 -17.58 10.35 -19.26
N ASN A 111 -17.50 9.55 -20.32
CA ASN A 111 -18.62 8.73 -20.78
C ASN A 111 -18.60 7.36 -20.08
N TYR A 112 -19.46 7.20 -19.07
CA TYR A 112 -19.58 5.94 -18.33
C TYR A 112 -20.42 4.92 -19.12
N PRO A 113 -20.18 3.60 -18.93
CA PRO A 113 -21.13 2.57 -19.37
C PRO A 113 -22.55 2.86 -18.88
N ALA A 114 -23.57 2.46 -19.65
CA ALA A 114 -24.97 2.77 -19.35
C ALA A 114 -25.45 2.15 -18.03
N ASP A 115 -24.94 0.96 -17.70
CA ASP A 115 -25.19 0.19 -16.48
C ASP A 115 -24.20 0.51 -15.34
N TYR A 116 -23.36 1.53 -15.50
CA TYR A 116 -22.33 1.87 -14.51
C TYR A 116 -22.96 2.37 -13.19
N PRO A 117 -22.66 1.71 -12.05
CA PRO A 117 -23.30 2.02 -10.76
C PRO A 117 -23.11 3.47 -10.31
N GLN A 118 -24.18 4.11 -9.83
CA GLN A 118 -24.14 5.50 -9.36
C GLN A 118 -23.14 5.70 -8.21
N ILE A 119 -23.06 4.74 -7.28
CA ILE A 119 -22.13 4.81 -6.13
C ILE A 119 -20.66 4.94 -6.57
N LEU A 120 -20.28 4.35 -7.71
CA LEU A 120 -18.91 4.45 -8.22
C LEU A 120 -18.63 5.79 -8.90
N LYS A 121 -19.65 6.43 -9.49
CA LYS A 121 -19.55 7.84 -9.94
C LYS A 121 -19.37 8.77 -8.76
N ASP A 122 -20.02 8.49 -7.63
CA ASP A 122 -19.86 9.27 -6.41
C ASP A 122 -18.44 9.10 -5.83
N TYR A 123 -17.88 7.88 -5.86
CA TYR A 123 -16.48 7.63 -5.50
C TYR A 123 -15.51 8.39 -6.39
N ASP A 124 -15.76 8.43 -7.71
CA ASP A 124 -14.96 9.23 -8.64
C ASP A 124 -14.98 10.72 -8.29
N ASN A 125 -16.16 11.26 -7.96
CA ASN A 125 -16.33 12.67 -7.63
C ASN A 125 -15.55 13.06 -6.37
N VAL A 126 -15.60 12.23 -5.33
CA VAL A 126 -14.91 12.49 -4.05
C VAL A 126 -13.40 12.37 -4.21
N SER A 127 -12.93 11.35 -4.94
CA SER A 127 -11.50 11.05 -5.05
C SER A 127 -10.74 11.94 -6.04
N LYS A 128 -11.40 12.53 -7.04
CA LYS A 128 -10.74 13.32 -8.10
C LYS A 128 -9.76 14.38 -7.57
N SER A 129 -10.18 15.17 -6.58
CA SER A 129 -9.35 16.25 -6.02
C SER A 129 -8.12 15.75 -5.24
N ILE A 130 -8.14 14.48 -4.80
CA ILE A 130 -7.03 13.83 -4.10
C ILE A 130 -5.92 13.51 -5.11
N TRP A 131 -6.31 13.00 -6.28
CA TRP A 131 -5.40 12.68 -7.37
C TRP A 131 -4.65 13.89 -7.91
N ASP A 132 -5.27 15.08 -7.91
CA ASP A 132 -4.61 16.33 -8.29
C ASP A 132 -3.46 16.74 -7.34
N LYS A 133 -3.51 16.25 -6.08
CA LYS A 133 -2.49 16.52 -5.04
C LYS A 133 -1.44 15.42 -4.94
N PHE A 134 -1.71 14.24 -5.47
CA PHE A 134 -0.88 13.06 -5.34
C PHE A 134 0.43 13.21 -6.12
N LYS A 135 1.53 12.79 -5.50
CA LYS A 135 2.84 12.70 -6.14
C LYS A 135 3.41 11.30 -5.89
N PRO A 136 3.63 10.48 -6.93
CA PRO A 136 4.11 9.12 -6.74
C PRO A 136 5.51 9.12 -6.11
N MET A 137 5.71 8.17 -5.20
CA MET A 137 6.99 7.93 -4.54
C MET A 137 7.36 6.46 -4.72
N PHE A 138 8.37 6.20 -5.55
CA PHE A 138 8.88 4.85 -5.78
C PHE A 138 10.39 4.81 -5.62
N PHE A 139 10.86 3.89 -4.79
CA PHE A 139 12.27 3.71 -4.48
C PHE A 139 12.65 2.26 -4.78
N PRO A 140 13.02 1.89 -6.03
CA PRO A 140 13.48 0.54 -6.31
C PRO A 140 14.60 0.10 -5.36
N GLY A 141 14.51 -1.14 -4.89
CA GLY A 141 15.44 -1.71 -3.93
C GLY A 141 15.20 -1.31 -2.47
N GLU A 142 14.22 -0.44 -2.19
CA GLU A 142 13.80 -0.13 -0.83
C GLU A 142 13.24 -1.37 -0.14
N GLN A 143 13.64 -1.59 1.11
CA GLN A 143 13.17 -2.70 1.94
C GLN A 143 13.02 -2.27 3.39
N SER A 144 11.87 -2.62 3.98
CA SER A 144 11.58 -2.47 5.40
C SER A 144 11.29 -3.84 6.00
N ILE A 145 11.91 -4.17 7.13
CA ILE A 145 11.52 -5.31 7.96
C ILE A 145 10.85 -4.77 9.20
N MET A 146 9.63 -5.24 9.48
CA MET A 146 8.83 -4.83 10.63
C MET A 146 8.54 -6.02 11.53
N ALA A 147 8.76 -5.87 12.84
CA ALA A 147 8.36 -6.85 13.84
C ALA A 147 6.87 -6.72 14.15
N ILE A 148 6.13 -7.83 14.05
CA ILE A 148 4.70 -7.88 14.33
C ILE A 148 4.47 -8.44 15.71
N SER A 149 3.85 -7.64 16.58
CA SER A 149 3.65 -7.96 17.98
C SER A 149 2.17 -7.93 18.38
N TYR A 150 1.76 -8.88 19.21
CA TYR A 150 0.42 -8.99 19.78
C TYR A 150 0.53 -9.41 21.24
N LEU A 151 -0.19 -8.71 22.14
CA LEU A 151 -0.13 -8.91 23.59
C LEU A 151 1.32 -8.91 24.16
N GLY A 152 2.18 -8.03 23.63
CA GLY A 152 3.56 -7.89 24.07
C GLY A 152 4.54 -8.94 23.54
N VAL A 153 4.07 -9.88 22.70
CA VAL A 153 4.90 -10.93 22.11
C VAL A 153 5.03 -10.71 20.61
N THR A 154 6.26 -10.73 20.09
CA THR A 154 6.51 -10.73 18.64
C THR A 154 6.13 -12.08 18.04
N ALA A 155 5.11 -12.07 17.20
CA ALA A 155 4.56 -13.25 16.53
C ALA A 155 5.26 -13.56 15.20
N GLY A 156 5.85 -12.55 14.55
CA GLY A 156 6.51 -12.72 13.25
C GLY A 156 7.02 -11.39 12.70
N TYR A 157 7.38 -11.40 11.43
CA TYR A 157 7.94 -10.23 10.76
C TYR A 157 7.34 -10.05 9.36
N ILE A 158 7.11 -8.81 8.98
CA ILE A 158 6.74 -8.42 7.62
C ILE A 158 7.96 -7.81 6.95
N THR A 159 8.32 -8.31 5.78
CA THR A 159 9.21 -7.60 4.86
C THR A 159 8.36 -6.89 3.83
N ILE A 160 8.54 -5.58 3.65
CA ILE A 160 7.92 -4.78 2.58
C ILE A 160 9.05 -4.30 1.68
N SER A 161 8.92 -4.48 0.37
CA SER A 161 9.95 -4.09 -0.58
C SER A 161 9.40 -3.52 -1.87
N SER A 162 10.12 -2.54 -2.42
CA SER A 162 9.94 -2.04 -3.78
C SER A 162 10.92 -2.79 -4.68
N LYS A 163 10.39 -3.63 -5.58
CA LYS A 163 11.19 -4.45 -6.51
C LYS A 163 11.59 -3.64 -7.74
N ASP A 164 12.19 -4.31 -8.71
CA ASP A 164 12.52 -3.70 -9.99
C ASP A 164 11.25 -3.31 -10.75
N ILE A 165 11.39 -2.33 -11.65
CA ILE A 165 10.32 -1.94 -12.57
C ILE A 165 10.15 -3.05 -13.60
N VAL A 166 8.92 -3.53 -13.79
CA VAL A 166 8.61 -4.60 -14.74
C VAL A 166 7.57 -4.14 -15.77
N LYS A 167 7.37 -4.92 -16.84
CA LYS A 167 6.28 -4.71 -17.79
C LYS A 167 5.21 -5.77 -17.59
N LEU A 168 3.95 -5.33 -17.44
CA LEU A 168 2.76 -6.18 -17.51
C LEU A 168 2.00 -5.81 -18.78
N GLY A 169 2.00 -6.70 -19.77
CA GLY A 169 1.46 -6.39 -21.09
C GLY A 169 2.22 -5.23 -21.76
N ASP A 170 1.54 -4.11 -21.97
CA ASP A 170 2.08 -2.84 -22.49
C ASP A 170 2.38 -1.79 -21.39
N LYS A 171 2.06 -2.09 -20.14
CA LYS A 171 2.21 -1.17 -19.00
C LYS A 171 3.55 -1.37 -18.30
N THR A 172 4.27 -0.27 -18.10
CA THR A 172 5.41 -0.23 -17.18
C THR A 172 4.90 -0.04 -15.76
N THR A 173 5.28 -0.92 -14.83
CA THR A 173 4.72 -0.93 -13.48
C THR A 173 5.78 -0.86 -12.39
N PHE A 174 5.44 -0.17 -11.32
CA PHE A 174 6.07 -0.30 -10.01
C PHE A 174 5.61 -1.61 -9.38
N HIS A 175 6.56 -2.42 -8.92
CA HIS A 175 6.28 -3.70 -8.26
C HIS A 175 6.57 -3.57 -6.77
N TYR A 176 5.51 -3.68 -5.98
CA TYR A 176 5.63 -3.76 -4.53
C TYR A 176 5.35 -5.18 -4.09
N PHE A 177 6.19 -5.68 -3.18
CA PHE A 177 6.12 -7.02 -2.64
C PHE A 177 6.17 -6.94 -1.12
N ALA A 178 5.35 -7.71 -0.43
CA ALA A 178 5.56 -7.99 0.98
C ALA A 178 5.42 -9.47 1.31
N ARG A 179 6.13 -9.90 2.35
CA ARG A 179 6.06 -11.25 2.92
C ARG A 179 5.87 -11.15 4.41
N PHE A 180 4.85 -11.81 4.94
CA PHE A 180 4.63 -11.96 6.37
C PHE A 180 4.95 -13.39 6.78
N LYS A 181 5.85 -13.57 7.74
CA LYS A 181 6.24 -14.89 8.24
C LYS A 181 6.22 -14.94 9.75
N SER A 182 5.63 -15.98 10.31
CA SER A 182 5.69 -16.25 11.75
C SER A 182 7.12 -16.54 12.20
N LYS A 183 7.49 -16.06 13.39
CA LYS A 183 8.76 -16.39 14.05
C LYS A 183 8.86 -17.91 14.28
N ASP A 184 10.04 -18.50 14.17
CA ASP A 184 10.24 -19.95 14.33
C ASP A 184 9.67 -20.48 15.66
N ALA A 185 9.93 -19.78 16.77
CA ALA A 185 9.43 -20.16 18.09
C ALA A 185 7.89 -20.15 18.19
N TYR A 186 7.20 -19.38 17.35
CA TYR A 186 5.74 -19.27 17.35
C TYR A 186 5.07 -20.38 16.52
N ARG A 187 5.82 -21.05 15.63
CA ARG A 187 5.31 -22.06 14.68
C ARG A 187 4.58 -23.23 15.35
N TYR A 188 4.96 -23.60 16.57
CA TYR A 188 4.29 -24.66 17.33
C TYR A 188 2.81 -24.35 17.60
N PHE A 189 2.49 -23.09 17.87
CA PHE A 189 1.12 -22.65 18.14
C PHE A 189 0.39 -22.29 16.84
N TYR A 190 0.99 -21.41 16.04
CA TYR A 190 0.46 -20.96 14.76
C TYR A 190 1.62 -20.64 13.81
N TRP A 191 1.54 -21.07 12.56
CA TRP A 191 2.51 -20.69 11.53
C TRP A 191 1.78 -20.05 10.36
N LEU A 192 2.46 -19.07 9.75
CA LEU A 192 2.05 -18.42 8.51
C LEU A 192 3.29 -18.06 7.69
N ASP A 193 3.13 -18.05 6.37
CA ASP A 193 4.09 -17.59 5.37
C ASP A 193 3.31 -17.05 4.17
N ASP A 194 2.91 -15.79 4.30
CA ASP A 194 2.03 -15.12 3.35
C ASP A 194 2.83 -14.15 2.49
N THR A 195 2.51 -14.08 1.20
CA THR A 195 3.08 -13.10 0.26
C THR A 195 1.98 -12.29 -0.40
N ILE A 196 2.23 -11.00 -0.56
CA ILE A 196 1.34 -10.04 -1.19
C ILE A 196 2.13 -9.21 -2.21
N GLU A 197 1.54 -9.00 -3.38
CA GLU A 197 2.15 -8.27 -4.47
C GLU A 197 1.13 -7.33 -5.09
N THR A 198 1.58 -6.13 -5.44
CA THR A 198 0.83 -5.22 -6.30
C THR A 198 1.74 -4.63 -7.36
N PHE A 199 1.20 -4.54 -8.57
CA PHE A 199 1.82 -3.94 -9.73
C PHE A 199 1.03 -2.70 -10.08
N VAL A 200 1.64 -1.53 -9.97
CA VAL A 200 0.99 -0.23 -10.13
C VAL A 200 1.55 0.45 -11.38
N GLU A 201 0.72 0.89 -12.31
CA GLU A 201 1.17 1.54 -13.53
C GLU A 201 1.92 2.84 -13.23
N LYS A 202 3.09 3.03 -13.84
CA LYS A 202 4.04 4.10 -13.48
C LYS A 202 3.45 5.51 -13.67
N ASN A 203 2.72 5.76 -14.74
CA ASN A 203 2.32 7.12 -15.12
C ASN A 203 1.05 7.61 -14.40
N GLN A 204 0.09 6.71 -14.20
CA GLN A 204 -1.22 6.98 -13.61
C GLN A 204 -1.31 6.52 -12.16
N PHE A 205 -0.34 5.74 -11.66
CA PHE A 205 -0.36 5.12 -10.33
C PHE A 205 -1.63 4.29 -10.05
N LEU A 206 -2.21 3.69 -11.08
CA LEU A 206 -3.38 2.82 -10.96
C LEU A 206 -2.94 1.35 -10.88
N PRO A 207 -3.54 0.52 -10.01
CA PRO A 207 -3.18 -0.88 -9.89
C PRO A 207 -3.48 -1.63 -11.19
N VAL A 208 -2.65 -2.60 -11.53
CA VAL A 208 -2.79 -3.43 -12.74
C VAL A 208 -3.07 -4.87 -12.33
N LYS A 209 -2.32 -5.36 -11.34
CA LYS A 209 -2.40 -6.72 -10.79
C LYS A 209 -2.17 -6.65 -9.29
N TYR A 210 -3.02 -7.34 -8.52
CA TYR A 210 -2.83 -7.63 -7.11
C TYR A 210 -2.86 -9.14 -6.90
N SER A 211 -1.96 -9.66 -6.08
CA SER A 211 -1.86 -11.08 -5.75
C SER A 211 -1.61 -11.26 -4.27
N LEU A 212 -2.35 -12.16 -3.63
CA LEU A 212 -2.15 -12.60 -2.26
C LEU A 212 -2.12 -14.12 -2.23
N ILE A 213 -1.03 -14.65 -1.68
CA ILE A 213 -0.83 -16.06 -1.43
C ILE A 213 -0.69 -16.22 0.08
N GLN A 214 -1.67 -16.85 0.72
CA GLN A 214 -1.61 -17.15 2.15
C GLN A 214 -1.35 -18.62 2.36
N ARG A 215 -0.39 -18.92 3.23
CA ARG A 215 -0.04 -20.28 3.64
C ARG A 215 0.00 -20.29 5.15
N GLU A 216 -1.08 -20.75 5.75
CA GLU A 216 -1.26 -20.76 7.19
C GLU A 216 -1.62 -22.15 7.70
N LYS A 217 -1.37 -22.40 8.98
CA LYS A 217 -1.65 -23.71 9.62
C LYS A 217 -3.07 -24.26 9.37
N LYS A 218 -4.08 -23.38 9.26
CA LYS A 218 -5.50 -23.77 9.17
C LYS A 218 -6.14 -23.50 7.81
N GLN A 219 -5.46 -22.79 6.92
CA GLN A 219 -6.02 -22.41 5.62
C GLN A 219 -4.91 -22.04 4.63
N ASN A 220 -5.20 -22.27 3.36
CA ASN A 220 -4.43 -21.73 2.25
C ASN A 220 -5.36 -20.86 1.41
N VAL A 221 -4.86 -19.71 0.96
CA VAL A 221 -5.59 -18.78 0.09
C VAL A 221 -4.72 -18.42 -1.11
N ASP A 222 -5.32 -18.46 -2.30
CA ASP A 222 -4.82 -17.80 -3.50
C ASP A 222 -5.88 -16.77 -3.92
N ASP A 223 -5.50 -15.49 -3.98
CA ASP A 223 -6.39 -14.35 -4.21
C ASP A 223 -5.73 -13.44 -5.26
N LEU A 224 -6.36 -13.31 -6.42
CA LEU A 224 -5.86 -12.57 -7.58
C LEU A 224 -6.89 -11.55 -8.01
N GLU A 225 -6.47 -10.30 -8.18
CA GLU A 225 -7.28 -9.24 -8.78
C GLU A 225 -6.55 -8.61 -9.96
N LEU A 226 -7.27 -8.46 -11.08
CA LEU A 226 -6.79 -7.84 -12.31
C LEU A 226 -7.68 -6.65 -12.65
N PHE A 227 -7.06 -5.51 -12.98
CA PHE A 227 -7.77 -4.25 -13.17
C PHE A 227 -7.73 -3.81 -14.63
N ASP A 228 -8.91 -3.66 -15.25
CA ASP A 228 -9.08 -3.10 -16.59
C ASP A 228 -9.77 -1.73 -16.49
N PHE A 229 -8.97 -0.68 -16.38
CA PHE A 229 -9.43 0.70 -16.33
C PHE A 229 -10.00 1.22 -17.66
N LYS A 230 -9.77 0.54 -18.79
CA LYS A 230 -10.44 0.89 -20.06
C LYS A 230 -11.91 0.47 -20.02
N LYS A 231 -12.20 -0.68 -19.39
CA LYS A 231 -13.56 -1.19 -19.19
C LYS A 231 -14.20 -0.78 -17.87
N LEU A 232 -13.43 -0.14 -16.98
CA LEU A 232 -13.81 0.14 -15.59
C LEU A 232 -14.24 -1.12 -14.83
N LYS A 233 -13.49 -2.22 -15.01
CA LYS A 233 -13.79 -3.49 -14.35
C LYS A 233 -12.60 -4.06 -13.60
N THR A 234 -12.90 -4.78 -12.52
CA THR A 234 -11.99 -5.71 -11.87
C THR A 234 -12.44 -7.14 -12.13
N PHE A 235 -11.46 -8.03 -12.26
CA PHE A 235 -11.66 -9.46 -12.35
C PHE A 235 -10.92 -10.11 -11.19
N HIS A 236 -11.66 -10.80 -10.34
CA HIS A 236 -11.15 -11.37 -9.11
C HIS A 236 -11.35 -12.89 -9.09
N TRP A 237 -10.30 -13.61 -8.72
CA TRP A 237 -10.31 -15.05 -8.48
C TRP A 237 -9.86 -15.33 -7.06
N TYR A 238 -10.64 -16.13 -6.35
CA TYR A 238 -10.38 -16.46 -4.95
C TYR A 238 -10.56 -17.95 -4.71
N LYS A 239 -9.48 -18.58 -4.27
CA LYS A 239 -9.48 -19.97 -3.85
C LYS A 239 -9.00 -20.07 -2.40
N ARG A 240 -9.84 -20.62 -1.53
CA ARG A 240 -9.49 -20.94 -0.14
C ARG A 240 -9.68 -22.43 0.11
N VAL A 241 -8.63 -23.07 0.60
CA VAL A 241 -8.68 -24.43 1.13
C VAL A 241 -8.62 -24.34 2.65
N LYS A 242 -9.67 -24.81 3.31
CA LYS A 242 -9.81 -24.87 4.76
C LYS A 242 -10.61 -26.11 5.10
N GLU A 243 -10.18 -26.86 6.12
CA GLU A 243 -10.84 -28.10 6.53
C GLU A 243 -12.36 -27.91 6.69
N GLY A 244 -13.13 -28.69 5.93
CA GLY A 244 -14.59 -28.64 5.91
C GLY A 244 -15.23 -27.39 5.28
N ASN A 245 -14.46 -26.43 4.75
CA ASN A 245 -14.99 -25.17 4.21
C ASN A 245 -14.10 -24.58 3.11
N ASN A 246 -13.99 -25.31 2.01
CA ASN A 246 -13.34 -24.83 0.79
C ASN A 246 -14.22 -23.77 0.12
N LYS A 247 -13.57 -22.83 -0.56
CA LYS A 247 -14.24 -21.76 -1.31
C LYS A 247 -13.50 -21.55 -2.62
N ASP A 248 -14.24 -21.43 -3.71
CA ASP A 248 -13.72 -21.10 -5.04
C ASP A 248 -14.70 -20.10 -5.66
N GLN A 249 -14.21 -18.93 -6.05
CA GLN A 249 -15.02 -17.83 -6.55
C GLN A 249 -14.32 -17.08 -7.67
N LYS A 250 -15.13 -16.66 -8.64
CA LYS A 250 -14.76 -15.68 -9.65
C LYS A 250 -15.77 -14.54 -9.62
N ILE A 251 -15.28 -13.32 -9.53
CA ILE A 251 -16.10 -12.10 -9.50
C ILE A 251 -15.63 -11.19 -10.63
N GLU A 252 -16.58 -10.61 -11.35
CA GLU A 252 -16.36 -9.49 -12.24
C GLU A 252 -17.24 -8.34 -11.74
N ASN A 253 -16.65 -7.18 -11.50
CA ASN A 253 -17.38 -6.04 -10.95
C ASN A 253 -16.90 -4.73 -11.55
N TYR A 254 -17.75 -3.70 -11.50
CA TYR A 254 -17.35 -2.34 -11.87
C TYR A 254 -16.43 -1.74 -10.80
N ILE A 255 -15.49 -0.90 -11.24
CA ILE A 255 -14.58 -0.14 -10.38
C ILE A 255 -14.64 1.35 -10.69
N SER A 256 -14.22 2.18 -9.74
CA SER A 256 -14.00 3.61 -9.94
C SER A 256 -12.76 3.86 -10.80
N ARG A 257 -12.72 5.00 -11.51
CA ARG A 257 -11.56 5.45 -12.31
C ARG A 257 -10.30 5.69 -11.48
N PHE A 258 -10.47 5.85 -10.17
CA PHE A 258 -9.48 6.32 -9.22
C PHE A 258 -9.22 5.28 -8.12
N THR A 259 -9.55 4.02 -8.39
CA THR A 259 -9.42 2.89 -7.48
C THR A 259 -7.97 2.50 -7.24
N GLN A 260 -7.66 2.17 -5.98
CA GLN A 260 -6.46 1.44 -5.56
C GLN A 260 -6.84 -0.01 -5.16
N ASP A 261 -5.85 -0.90 -5.09
CA ASP A 261 -6.00 -2.16 -4.35
C ASP A 261 -5.57 -1.98 -2.90
N SER A 262 -5.83 -2.98 -2.06
CA SER A 262 -5.56 -2.90 -0.62
C SER A 262 -4.09 -2.65 -0.25
N PHE A 263 -3.13 -3.07 -1.08
CA PHE A 263 -1.71 -2.87 -0.84
C PHE A 263 -1.16 -1.63 -1.54
N SER A 264 -1.59 -1.32 -2.76
CA SER A 264 -1.23 -0.07 -3.45
C SER A 264 -1.77 1.17 -2.74
N ALA A 265 -2.91 1.07 -2.04
CA ALA A 265 -3.43 2.12 -1.18
C ALA A 265 -2.41 2.59 -0.12
N LEU A 266 -1.62 1.68 0.45
CA LEU A 266 -0.56 2.03 1.41
C LEU A 266 0.50 2.93 0.76
N GLN A 267 0.88 2.63 -0.49
CA GLN A 267 1.87 3.41 -1.25
C GLN A 267 1.29 4.71 -1.80
N PHE A 268 0.01 4.72 -2.18
CA PHE A 268 -0.70 5.91 -2.64
C PHE A 268 -0.72 6.99 -1.56
N VAL A 269 -1.07 6.61 -0.32
CA VAL A 269 -1.15 7.54 0.81
C VAL A 269 0.21 8.19 1.12
N ARG A 270 1.32 7.47 0.95
CA ARG A 270 2.69 8.00 1.13
C ARG A 270 2.97 9.22 0.25
N GLY A 271 2.38 9.25 -0.95
CA GLY A 271 2.52 10.32 -1.94
C GLY A 271 1.58 11.52 -1.77
N LEU A 272 0.68 11.52 -0.78
CA LEU A 272 -0.25 12.62 -0.52
C LEU A 272 0.38 13.68 0.39
N PRO A 273 -0.08 14.94 0.37
CA PRO A 273 0.23 15.88 1.45
C PRO A 273 -0.23 15.32 2.80
N LEU A 274 0.63 15.39 3.82
CA LEU A 274 0.34 14.87 5.15
C LEU A 274 0.24 16.04 6.15
N GLN A 275 -0.57 17.04 5.83
CA GLN A 275 -0.81 18.17 6.73
C GLN A 275 -1.87 17.79 7.75
N LYS A 276 -1.70 18.24 9.00
CA LYS A 276 -2.67 17.96 10.07
C LYS A 276 -4.06 18.45 9.67
N GLY A 277 -5.05 17.58 9.79
CA GLY A 277 -6.44 17.85 9.43
C GLY A 277 -6.79 17.55 7.97
N ASP A 278 -5.83 17.15 7.14
CA ASP A 278 -6.15 16.64 5.80
C ASP A 278 -7.02 15.39 5.90
N LEU A 279 -8.05 15.34 5.05
CA LEU A 279 -8.99 14.22 4.91
C LEU A 279 -8.94 13.69 3.48
N TYR A 280 -8.76 12.39 3.32
CA TYR A 280 -8.70 11.72 2.02
C TYR A 280 -9.64 10.53 1.98
N ASP A 281 -10.64 10.60 1.10
CA ASP A 281 -11.60 9.55 0.83
C ASP A 281 -11.40 9.03 -0.60
N PHE A 282 -10.93 7.79 -0.76
CA PHE A 282 -10.68 7.22 -2.09
C PHE A 282 -11.09 5.75 -2.19
N PRO A 283 -11.47 5.29 -3.39
CA PRO A 283 -11.96 3.94 -3.58
C PRO A 283 -10.84 2.91 -3.54
N VAL A 284 -11.11 1.81 -2.84
CA VAL A 284 -10.27 0.62 -2.78
C VAL A 284 -11.09 -0.57 -3.21
N VAL A 285 -10.48 -1.51 -3.91
CA VAL A 285 -11.07 -2.83 -4.19
C VAL A 285 -10.42 -3.87 -3.29
N THR A 286 -11.25 -4.77 -2.77
CA THR A 286 -10.79 -5.94 -2.03
C THR A 286 -11.73 -7.09 -2.28
N ARG A 287 -11.18 -8.21 -2.72
CA ARG A 287 -11.90 -9.41 -3.16
C ARG A 287 -12.97 -9.13 -4.22
N GLY A 288 -12.63 -8.28 -5.19
CA GLY A 288 -13.52 -7.88 -6.28
C GLY A 288 -14.63 -6.90 -5.88
N GLU A 289 -14.64 -6.44 -4.62
CA GLU A 289 -15.67 -5.52 -4.11
C GLU A 289 -15.10 -4.12 -3.89
N PRO A 290 -15.70 -3.06 -4.47
CA PRO A 290 -15.29 -1.68 -4.27
C PRO A 290 -15.86 -1.08 -2.97
N TRP A 291 -15.03 -0.34 -2.23
CA TRP A 291 -15.38 0.34 -0.99
C TRP A 291 -14.55 1.62 -0.81
N LEU A 292 -14.89 2.48 0.15
CA LEU A 292 -14.14 3.73 0.41
C LEU A 292 -13.19 3.58 1.60
N LEU A 293 -11.93 3.90 1.37
CA LEU A 293 -10.94 4.12 2.42
C LEU A 293 -10.93 5.61 2.78
N LYS A 294 -11.13 5.90 4.06
CA LYS A 294 -11.00 7.25 4.61
C LYS A 294 -9.72 7.34 5.43
N ILE A 295 -8.93 8.38 5.15
CA ILE A 295 -7.70 8.70 5.86
C ILE A 295 -7.84 10.07 6.49
N GLU A 296 -7.55 10.15 7.78
CA GLU A 296 -7.39 11.41 8.52
C GLU A 296 -5.93 11.57 8.93
N VAL A 297 -5.32 12.70 8.57
CA VAL A 297 -3.96 13.03 8.99
C VAL A 297 -4.00 13.72 10.35
N MET A 298 -3.58 13.00 11.39
CA MET A 298 -3.61 13.48 12.77
C MET A 298 -2.50 14.52 13.05
N GLY A 299 -1.46 14.54 12.23
CA GLY A 299 -0.32 15.46 12.31
C GLY A 299 1.01 14.76 12.60
N GLU A 300 2.07 15.54 12.77
CA GLU A 300 3.40 15.07 13.18
C GLU A 300 3.45 14.85 14.70
N GLU A 301 4.04 13.74 15.12
CA GLU A 301 4.39 13.44 16.50
C GLU A 301 5.73 12.69 16.58
N THR A 302 6.36 12.68 17.76
CA THR A 302 7.55 11.85 18.01
C THR A 302 7.13 10.55 18.68
N ILE A 303 7.52 9.42 18.09
CA ILE A 303 7.19 8.07 18.58
C ILE A 303 8.47 7.26 18.79
N SER A 304 8.45 6.38 19.80
CA SER A 304 9.50 5.38 19.96
C SER A 304 9.20 4.17 19.06
N VAL A 305 10.18 3.79 18.24
CA VAL A 305 10.15 2.62 17.35
C VAL A 305 11.43 1.84 17.59
N ASN A 306 11.32 0.61 18.09
CA ASN A 306 12.47 -0.23 18.42
C ASN A 306 13.55 0.49 19.28
N GLY A 307 13.11 1.27 20.27
CA GLY A 307 14.00 2.02 21.18
C GLY A 307 14.63 3.29 20.58
N THR A 308 14.24 3.69 19.37
CA THR A 308 14.68 4.93 18.73
C THR A 308 13.51 5.89 18.58
N ASP A 309 13.70 7.15 18.96
CA ASP A 309 12.70 8.19 18.77
C ASP A 309 12.71 8.71 17.33
N ILE A 310 11.54 8.70 16.68
CA ILE A 310 11.36 9.08 15.28
C ILE A 310 10.20 10.09 15.20
N LYS A 311 10.44 11.22 14.52
CA LYS A 311 9.36 12.12 14.07
C LYS A 311 8.59 11.47 12.94
N ALA A 312 7.27 11.35 13.08
CA ALA A 312 6.40 10.68 12.13
C ALA A 312 5.04 11.36 12.01
N PHE A 313 4.46 11.32 10.81
CA PHE A 313 3.07 11.66 10.56
C PHE A 313 2.18 10.49 10.94
N ARG A 314 1.24 10.73 11.86
CA ARG A 314 0.21 9.75 12.21
C ARG A 314 -1.00 9.90 11.32
N LEU A 315 -1.41 8.80 10.71
CA LEU A 315 -2.60 8.71 9.87
C LEU A 315 -3.56 7.70 10.48
N LYS A 316 -4.85 8.07 10.54
CA LYS A 316 -5.93 7.18 10.96
C LYS A 316 -6.70 6.73 9.73
N ALA A 317 -6.84 5.42 9.56
CA ALA A 317 -7.54 4.80 8.46
C ALA A 317 -8.84 4.14 8.93
N GLU A 318 -9.94 4.41 8.22
CA GLU A 318 -11.26 3.85 8.48
C GLU A 318 -11.85 3.25 7.19
N THR A 319 -12.32 2.00 7.25
CA THR A 319 -12.93 1.32 6.10
C THR A 319 -14.45 1.50 6.08
N HIS A 320 -15.00 1.85 4.92
CA HIS A 320 -16.43 2.07 4.71
C HIS A 320 -16.94 1.23 3.54
N PHE A 321 -17.65 0.14 3.86
CA PHE A 321 -18.25 -0.76 2.89
C PHE A 321 -19.66 -0.31 2.49
N PRO A 322 -20.07 -0.46 1.21
CA PRO A 322 -21.44 -0.16 0.79
C PRO A 322 -22.49 -0.89 1.65
N GLY A 323 -23.53 -0.17 2.08
CA GLY A 323 -24.64 -0.75 2.86
C GLY A 323 -24.33 -1.08 4.32
N VAL A 324 -23.10 -0.85 4.80
CA VAL A 324 -22.71 -1.09 6.20
C VAL A 324 -22.60 0.25 6.92
N LEU A 325 -23.50 0.51 7.87
CA LEU A 325 -23.48 1.76 8.66
C LEU A 325 -22.29 1.83 9.64
N GLN A 326 -21.76 0.69 10.07
CA GLN A 326 -20.73 0.64 11.09
C GLN A 326 -19.34 0.76 10.46
N LYS A 327 -18.54 1.71 10.95
CA LYS A 327 -17.11 1.81 10.62
C LYS A 327 -16.41 0.49 10.98
N SER A 328 -15.63 -0.06 10.05
CA SER A 328 -14.82 -1.25 10.28
C SER A 328 -13.34 -0.88 10.23
N GLY A 329 -12.57 -1.36 11.20
CA GLY A 329 -11.14 -1.07 11.28
C GLY A 329 -10.80 0.32 11.80
N ASP A 330 -9.95 0.38 12.83
CA ASP A 330 -9.26 1.57 13.29
C ASP A 330 -7.77 1.24 13.22
N ILE A 331 -7.18 1.55 12.06
CA ILE A 331 -5.76 1.30 11.80
C ILE A 331 -5.06 2.65 11.84
N ASN A 332 -4.01 2.74 12.63
CA ASN A 332 -3.12 3.88 12.64
C ASN A 332 -1.83 3.51 11.92
N PHE A 333 -1.36 4.38 11.04
CA PHE A 333 -0.09 4.26 10.34
C PHE A 333 0.80 5.45 10.71
N TRP A 334 2.09 5.21 10.81
CA TRP A 334 3.10 6.24 11.04
C TRP A 334 4.12 6.21 9.93
N TYR A 335 4.17 7.30 9.16
CA TYR A 335 5.19 7.52 8.15
C TYR A 335 6.24 8.48 8.69
N SER A 336 7.53 8.23 8.48
CA SER A 336 8.59 9.15 8.90
C SER A 336 8.36 10.56 8.36
N ALA A 337 8.73 11.58 9.14
CA ALA A 337 8.61 12.98 8.72
C ALA A 337 9.73 13.43 7.76
N ASP A 338 10.72 12.57 7.51
CA ASP A 338 11.77 12.79 6.52
C ASP A 338 11.26 12.62 5.08
N GLU A 339 12.09 12.99 4.10
CA GLU A 339 11.76 12.94 2.67
C GLU A 339 11.39 11.54 2.17
N THR A 340 11.87 10.48 2.84
CA THR A 340 11.54 9.11 2.44
C THR A 340 10.10 8.77 2.77
N ARG A 341 9.53 9.33 3.84
CA ARG A 341 8.20 8.96 4.34
C ARG A 341 8.02 7.45 4.42
N LYS A 342 9.02 6.73 4.94
CA LYS A 342 8.94 5.28 5.13
C LYS A 342 7.91 4.95 6.21
N LEU A 343 7.18 3.85 6.03
CA LEU A 343 6.30 3.34 7.09
C LEU A 343 7.18 2.83 8.24
N VAL A 344 7.05 3.45 9.41
CA VAL A 344 7.87 3.10 10.60
C VAL A 344 7.08 2.32 11.64
N LYS A 345 5.76 2.52 11.69
CA LYS A 345 4.88 1.83 12.65
C LYS A 345 3.46 1.71 12.11
N PHE A 346 2.75 0.67 12.50
CA PHE A 346 1.30 0.60 12.40
C PHE A 346 0.68 -0.05 13.64
N GLN A 347 -0.58 0.27 13.89
CA GLN A 347 -1.39 -0.30 14.95
C GLN A 347 -2.78 -0.60 14.42
N ALA A 348 -3.21 -1.86 14.53
CA ALA A 348 -4.55 -2.28 14.18
C ALA A 348 -5.30 -2.77 15.43
N LYS A 349 -6.46 -2.18 15.72
CA LYS A 349 -7.34 -2.69 16.78
C LYS A 349 -8.01 -3.98 16.34
N VAL A 350 -8.01 -4.97 17.22
CA VAL A 350 -8.72 -6.25 17.05
C VAL A 350 -9.68 -6.45 18.22
N LYS A 351 -10.52 -7.50 18.19
CA LYS A 351 -11.52 -7.76 19.24
C LYS A 351 -10.92 -7.76 20.66
N ILE A 352 -9.71 -8.28 20.82
CA ILE A 352 -8.99 -8.34 22.09
C ILE A 352 -7.61 -7.71 21.88
N GLY A 353 -7.42 -6.45 22.29
CA GLY A 353 -6.14 -5.76 22.21
C GLY A 353 -5.83 -5.17 20.83
N SER A 354 -4.54 -5.13 20.47
CA SER A 354 -4.06 -4.52 19.22
C SER A 354 -2.86 -5.28 18.69
N ILE A 355 -2.76 -5.31 17.36
CA ILE A 355 -1.58 -5.78 16.64
C ILE A 355 -0.73 -4.54 16.32
N TYR A 356 0.57 -4.64 16.57
CA TYR A 356 1.55 -3.60 16.28
C TYR A 356 2.55 -4.12 15.25
N GLY A 357 2.88 -3.30 14.27
CA GLY A 357 4.07 -3.49 13.45
C GLY A 357 5.05 -2.36 13.72
N GLU A 358 6.29 -2.66 14.05
CA GLU A 358 7.35 -1.67 14.27
C GLU A 358 8.55 -1.97 13.40
N LEU A 359 9.10 -0.95 12.74
CA LEU A 359 10.28 -1.05 11.90
C LEU A 359 11.49 -1.50 12.74
N VAL A 360 12.16 -2.55 12.30
CA VAL A 360 13.38 -3.07 12.92
C VAL A 360 14.60 -2.92 12.02
N GLU A 361 14.41 -2.95 10.70
CA GLU A 361 15.48 -2.73 9.72
C GLU A 361 14.94 -1.99 8.50
N TYR A 362 15.74 -1.05 7.98
CA TYR A 362 15.44 -0.30 6.78
C TYR A 362 16.65 -0.26 5.85
N LYS A 363 16.46 -0.69 4.61
CA LYS A 363 17.40 -0.50 3.51
C LYS A 363 16.79 0.52 2.55
N PRO A 364 17.42 1.69 2.35
CA PRO A 364 16.90 2.69 1.42
C PRO A 364 17.01 2.21 -0.04
N GLY A 365 16.03 2.59 -0.84
CA GLY A 365 16.12 2.53 -2.30
C GLY A 365 16.55 3.88 -2.89
N VAL A 366 16.54 3.99 -4.22
CA VAL A 366 16.85 5.24 -4.93
C VAL A 366 15.55 5.83 -5.48
N LEU A 367 15.21 7.07 -5.15
CA LEU A 367 13.99 7.69 -5.67
C LEU A 367 14.05 7.80 -7.19
N ILE A 368 13.09 7.19 -7.89
CA ILE A 368 12.85 7.45 -9.31
C ILE A 368 11.69 8.42 -9.42
N LYS A 369 11.92 9.53 -10.13
CA LYS A 369 10.90 10.53 -10.43
C LYS A 369 10.13 10.19 -11.71
#